data_AF-A0A0L0F9L0-F1
#
_entry.id   AF-A0A0L0F9L0-F1
#
_cell.length_a   1.000
_cell.length_b   1.000
_cell.length_c   1.000
_cell.angle_alpha   90.00
_cell.angle_beta   90.00
_cell.angle_gamma   90.00
#
_symmetry.space_group_name_H-M   'P 1'
#
loop_
_entity.id
_entity.type
_entity.pdbx_description
1 polymer ?
#
loop_
_entity_poly.entity_id
_entity_poly.type
_entity_poly.pdbx_seq_one_letter_code
_entity_poly.pdbx_strand_id
1 'polypeptide(L)'
;MGDFLGPEVLKGNSLSCQLIISEKPIGAPVTERAVPILIFKADKHVRRTFLRKWLKDSSLIDCDPRTVIDWNYYVTRFGSVIQKIITIPAAFQQVSNPVPRVKHPDWLSKRVRERLDTFKQKKMNNFFSVMTAEDKALQEKARAKEMESKVR
;
A
#
# COMPACT_ATOMS: atom_id res chain seq x y z
N MET A 1 -26.73 -17.11 0.74
CA MET A 1 -26.60 -17.80 -0.57
C MET A 1 -27.62 -18.90 -0.74
N GLY A 2 -27.82 -19.79 0.25
CA GLY A 2 -28.88 -20.81 0.21
C GLY A 2 -30.28 -20.24 0.00
N ASP A 3 -30.59 -19.09 0.62
CA ASP A 3 -31.88 -18.40 0.42
C ASP A 3 -32.16 -17.99 -1.03
N PHE A 4 -31.12 -17.74 -1.83
CA PHE A 4 -31.27 -17.24 -3.21
C PHE A 4 -31.15 -18.38 -4.25
N LEU A 5 -30.22 -19.32 -4.03
CA LEU A 5 -30.00 -20.44 -4.94
C LEU A 5 -30.98 -21.60 -4.73
N GLY A 6 -31.67 -21.62 -3.58
CA GLY A 6 -32.51 -22.73 -3.16
C GLY A 6 -31.69 -23.91 -2.62
N PRO A 7 -32.31 -24.78 -1.80
CA PRO A 7 -31.63 -25.92 -1.18
C PRO A 7 -31.25 -27.01 -2.21
N GLU A 8 -31.86 -27.02 -3.39
CA GLU A 8 -31.61 -28.01 -4.43
C GLU A 8 -30.24 -27.81 -5.10
N VAL A 9 -29.87 -26.55 -5.37
CA VAL A 9 -28.57 -26.18 -5.98
C VAL A 9 -27.39 -26.48 -5.02
N LEU A 10 -27.65 -26.51 -3.72
CA LEU A 10 -26.65 -26.82 -2.69
C LEU A 10 -26.38 -28.32 -2.50
N LYS A 11 -27.19 -29.20 -3.10
CA LYS A 11 -27.02 -30.67 -2.99
C LYS A 11 -26.02 -31.25 -4.00
N GLY A 12 -25.62 -30.48 -5.01
CA GLY A 12 -24.62 -30.89 -5.99
C GLY A 12 -23.20 -30.76 -5.44
N ASN A 13 -22.40 -31.83 -5.54
CA ASN A 13 -21.01 -31.90 -5.01
C ASN A 13 -19.99 -30.95 -5.68
N SER A 14 -20.39 -30.08 -6.63
CA SER A 14 -19.49 -29.16 -7.33
C SER A 14 -20.16 -27.80 -7.63
N LEU A 15 -20.46 -27.04 -6.58
CA LEU A 15 -20.94 -25.67 -6.76
C LEU A 15 -19.76 -24.71 -6.94
N SER A 16 -19.64 -24.08 -8.12
CA SER A 16 -18.72 -22.97 -8.33
C SER A 16 -19.35 -21.66 -7.83
N CYS A 17 -19.01 -21.27 -6.60
CA CYS A 17 -19.45 -20.00 -6.03
C CYS A 17 -18.62 -18.84 -6.59
N GLN A 18 -19.09 -18.21 -7.67
CA GLN A 18 -18.50 -16.98 -8.19
C GLN A 18 -19.05 -15.76 -7.44
N LEU A 19 -18.17 -15.03 -6.76
CA LEU A 19 -18.52 -13.93 -5.87
C LEU A 19 -17.81 -12.64 -6.27
N ILE A 20 -18.47 -11.51 -5.98
CA ILE A 20 -17.88 -10.17 -6.03
C ILE A 20 -17.94 -9.52 -4.65
N ILE A 21 -17.06 -8.56 -4.40
CA ILE A 21 -17.07 -7.78 -3.16
C ILE A 21 -17.84 -6.49 -3.37
N SER A 22 -18.88 -6.27 -2.57
CA SER A 22 -19.69 -5.06 -2.61
C SER A 22 -19.11 -3.95 -1.74
N GLU A 23 -19.34 -2.69 -2.09
CA GLU A 23 -18.88 -1.54 -1.30
C GLU A 23 -19.64 -1.43 0.03
N LYS A 24 -20.96 -1.63 -0.03
CA LYS A 24 -21.85 -1.59 1.14
C LYS A 24 -22.03 -3.00 1.74
N PRO A 25 -22.28 -3.11 3.07
CA PRO A 25 -22.30 -2.03 4.06
C PRO A 25 -20.89 -1.50 4.40
N ILE A 26 -20.80 -0.17 4.56
CA ILE A 26 -19.53 0.52 4.87
C ILE A 26 -19.01 0.05 6.23
N GLY A 27 -17.71 -0.26 6.29
CA GLY A 27 -17.04 -0.70 7.52
C GLY A 27 -17.20 -2.19 7.86
N ALA A 28 -18.03 -2.93 7.12
CA ALA A 28 -18.15 -4.37 7.31
C ALA A 28 -16.94 -5.14 6.75
N PRO A 29 -16.58 -6.30 7.35
CA PRO A 29 -15.50 -7.12 6.87
C PRO A 29 -15.78 -7.66 5.45
N VAL A 30 -14.72 -7.94 4.70
CA VAL A 30 -14.81 -8.41 3.29
C VAL A 30 -15.65 -9.68 3.16
N THR A 31 -15.62 -10.54 4.17
CA THR A 31 -16.39 -11.80 4.23
C THR A 31 -17.90 -11.58 4.22
N GLU A 32 -18.39 -10.50 4.83
CA GLU A 32 -19.82 -10.16 4.90
C GLU A 32 -20.30 -9.40 3.65
N ARG A 33 -19.38 -8.84 2.86
CA ARG A 33 -19.66 -8.07 1.65
C ARG A 33 -19.61 -8.92 0.37
N ALA A 34 -19.53 -10.24 0.49
CA ALA A 34 -19.46 -11.13 -0.65
C ALA A 34 -20.85 -11.38 -1.26
N VAL A 35 -21.04 -10.93 -2.51
CA VAL A 35 -22.29 -11.04 -3.27
C VAL A 35 -22.13 -12.03 -4.43
N PRO A 36 -23.02 -13.01 -4.60
CA PRO A 36 -22.95 -13.95 -5.72
C PRO A 36 -23.25 -13.27 -7.06
N ILE A 37 -22.43 -13.52 -8.07
CA ILE A 37 -22.59 -12.92 -9.42
C ILE A 37 -23.94 -13.26 -10.05
N LEU A 38 -24.49 -14.44 -9.71
CA LEU A 38 -25.75 -14.91 -10.24
C LEU A 38 -26.93 -13.96 -9.97
N ILE A 39 -26.86 -13.11 -8.92
CA ILE A 39 -27.92 -12.14 -8.63
C ILE A 39 -28.15 -11.13 -9.75
N PHE A 40 -27.11 -10.83 -10.53
CA PHE A 40 -27.19 -9.90 -11.66
C PHE A 40 -27.78 -10.55 -12.92
N LYS A 41 -28.01 -11.87 -12.92
CA LYS A 41 -28.77 -12.58 -13.96
C LYS A 41 -30.24 -12.77 -13.61
N ALA A 42 -30.61 -12.63 -12.33
CA ALA A 42 -31.99 -12.77 -11.87
C ALA A 42 -32.87 -11.57 -12.25
N ASP A 43 -34.19 -11.77 -12.18
CA ASP A 43 -35.20 -10.76 -12.43
C ASP A 43 -34.99 -9.50 -11.57
N LYS A 44 -35.36 -8.34 -12.12
CA LYS A 44 -35.15 -7.03 -11.48
C LYS A 44 -35.75 -6.96 -10.08
N HIS A 45 -36.94 -7.54 -9.87
CA HIS A 45 -37.59 -7.54 -8.56
C HIS A 45 -36.80 -8.39 -7.54
N VAL A 46 -36.45 -9.62 -7.91
CA VAL A 46 -35.68 -10.55 -7.07
C VAL A 46 -34.31 -9.95 -6.73
N ARG A 47 -33.59 -9.45 -7.74
CA ARG A 47 -32.29 -8.77 -7.59
C ARG A 47 -32.37 -7.66 -6.57
N ARG A 48 -33.35 -6.75 -6.70
CA ARG A 48 -33.51 -5.62 -5.80
C ARG A 48 -33.78 -6.07 -4.36
N THR A 49 -34.64 -7.05 -4.16
CA THR A 49 -34.98 -7.55 -2.82
C THR A 49 -33.76 -8.12 -2.10
N PHE A 50 -32.97 -8.97 -2.78
CA PHE A 50 -31.77 -9.56 -2.19
C PHE A 50 -30.62 -8.57 -2.04
N LEU A 51 -30.39 -7.68 -3.02
CA LEU A 51 -29.35 -6.65 -2.91
C LEU A 51 -29.62 -5.69 -1.75
N ARG A 52 -30.87 -5.27 -1.51
CA ARG A 52 -31.22 -4.45 -0.34
C ARG A 52 -30.91 -5.17 0.98
N LYS A 53 -31.22 -6.46 1.06
CA LYS A 53 -30.91 -7.32 2.22
C LYS A 53 -29.41 -7.43 2.47
N TRP A 54 -28.61 -7.73 1.43
CA TRP A 54 -27.17 -7.95 1.57
C TRP A 54 -26.36 -6.66 1.77
N LEU A 55 -26.71 -5.59 1.06
CA LEU A 55 -26.04 -4.30 1.15
C LEU A 55 -26.49 -3.48 2.37
N LYS A 56 -27.52 -3.95 3.08
CA LYS A 56 -28.18 -3.23 4.20
C LYS A 56 -28.63 -1.82 3.79
N ASP A 57 -29.10 -1.68 2.55
CA ASP A 57 -29.51 -0.40 1.96
C ASP A 57 -30.95 -0.49 1.42
N SER A 58 -31.91 -0.04 2.21
CA SER A 58 -33.33 -0.02 1.81
C SER A 58 -33.65 0.98 0.70
N SER A 59 -32.80 1.99 0.51
CA SER A 59 -32.98 3.06 -0.46
C SER A 59 -32.48 2.72 -1.86
N LEU A 60 -31.89 1.53 -2.05
CA LEU A 60 -31.32 1.11 -3.33
C LEU A 60 -32.40 1.06 -4.43
N ILE A 61 -32.30 1.96 -5.41
CA ILE A 61 -33.17 2.04 -6.59
C ILE A 61 -32.48 1.42 -7.80
N ASP A 62 -31.23 1.82 -8.05
CA ASP A 62 -30.39 1.28 -9.10
C ASP A 62 -29.67 0.00 -8.62
N CYS A 63 -29.65 -1.02 -9.47
CA CYS A 63 -29.06 -2.33 -9.20
C CYS A 63 -28.01 -2.70 -10.27
N ASP A 64 -27.43 -1.71 -10.95
CA ASP A 64 -26.28 -1.93 -11.85
C ASP A 64 -25.09 -2.50 -11.06
N PRO A 65 -24.44 -3.59 -11.49
CA PRO A 65 -23.26 -4.12 -10.82
C PRO A 65 -22.17 -3.08 -10.56
N ARG A 66 -22.00 -2.07 -11.42
CA ARG A 66 -20.94 -1.05 -11.25
C ARG A 66 -21.12 -0.20 -9.99
N THR A 67 -22.36 0.00 -9.54
CA THR A 67 -22.67 0.78 -8.32
C THR A 67 -22.63 -0.07 -7.05
N VAL A 68 -22.65 -1.40 -7.20
CA VAL A 68 -22.58 -2.35 -6.08
C VAL A 68 -21.14 -2.70 -5.72
N ILE A 69 -20.25 -2.79 -6.71
CA ILE A 69 -18.86 -3.24 -6.57
C ILE A 69 -18.01 -2.26 -5.73
N ASP A 70 -17.22 -2.80 -4.81
CA ASP A 70 -16.15 -2.05 -4.12
C ASP A 70 -14.93 -1.87 -5.04
N TRP A 71 -14.94 -0.81 -5.85
CA TRP A 71 -13.82 -0.52 -6.75
C TRP A 71 -12.51 -0.29 -6.00
N ASN A 72 -12.55 0.31 -4.81
CA ASN A 72 -11.35 0.59 -4.03
C ASN A 72 -10.67 -0.71 -3.54
N TYR A 73 -11.46 -1.71 -3.14
CA TYR A 73 -10.95 -3.05 -2.81
C TYR A 73 -10.17 -3.67 -3.98
N TYR A 74 -10.75 -3.66 -5.19
CA TYR A 74 -10.11 -4.25 -6.36
C TYR A 74 -8.89 -3.45 -6.84
N VAL A 75 -8.96 -2.12 -6.83
CA VAL A 75 -7.82 -1.24 -7.19
C VAL A 75 -6.66 -1.44 -6.22
N THR A 76 -6.92 -1.52 -4.92
CA THR A 76 -5.88 -1.74 -3.88
C THR A 76 -5.18 -3.08 -4.08
N ARG A 77 -5.97 -4.15 -4.31
CA ARG A 77 -5.45 -5.50 -4.51
C ARG A 77 -4.64 -5.60 -5.80
N PHE A 78 -5.13 -5.02 -6.88
CA PHE A 78 -4.42 -4.95 -8.15
C PHE A 78 -3.12 -4.13 -8.02
N GLY A 79 -3.16 -3.00 -7.33
CA GLY A 79 -1.99 -2.19 -7.01
C GLY A 79 -0.92 -2.99 -6.25
N SER A 80 -1.31 -3.80 -5.27
CA SER A 80 -0.38 -4.67 -4.53
C SER A 80 0.27 -5.74 -5.42
N VAL A 81 -0.45 -6.26 -6.41
CA VAL A 81 0.11 -7.20 -7.40
C VAL A 81 1.10 -6.49 -8.31
N ILE A 82 0.74 -5.30 -8.83
CA ILE A 82 1.65 -4.46 -9.62
C ILE A 82 2.91 -4.13 -8.83
N GLN A 83 2.80 -3.83 -7.54
CA GLN A 83 3.96 -3.57 -6.70
C GLN A 83 4.90 -4.78 -6.66
N LYS A 84 4.38 -5.97 -6.38
CA LYS A 84 5.17 -7.19 -6.25
C LYS A 84 5.86 -7.60 -7.56
N ILE A 85 5.16 -7.45 -8.69
CA ILE A 85 5.63 -7.95 -9.99
C ILE A 85 6.48 -6.90 -10.72
N ILE A 86 6.14 -5.62 -10.59
CA ILE A 86 6.69 -4.55 -11.45
C ILE A 86 7.47 -3.54 -10.62
N THR A 87 6.80 -2.81 -9.71
CA THR A 87 7.41 -1.58 -9.16
C THR A 87 8.50 -1.87 -8.13
N ILE A 88 8.33 -2.90 -7.29
CA ILE A 88 9.35 -3.29 -6.30
C ILE A 88 10.61 -3.85 -7.00
N PRO A 89 10.52 -4.81 -7.96
CA PRO A 89 11.67 -5.25 -8.73
C PRO A 89 12.39 -4.11 -9.47
N ALA A 90 11.63 -3.22 -10.11
CA ALA A 90 12.21 -2.05 -10.79
C ALA A 90 13.05 -1.19 -9.83
N ALA A 91 12.54 -0.92 -8.62
CA ALA A 91 13.28 -0.16 -7.61
C ALA A 91 14.57 -0.86 -7.15
N PHE A 92 14.55 -2.20 -7.00
CA PHE A 92 15.75 -2.98 -6.69
C PHE A 92 16.78 -2.94 -7.82
N GLN A 93 16.31 -2.90 -9.06
CA GLN A 93 17.13 -2.74 -10.27
C GLN A 93 17.53 -1.29 -10.56
N GLN A 94 17.20 -0.35 -9.66
CA GLN A 94 17.52 1.08 -9.80
C GLN A 94 16.84 1.74 -11.01
N VAL A 95 15.75 1.15 -11.50
CA VAL A 95 14.92 1.72 -12.55
C VAL A 95 13.83 2.57 -11.90
N SER A 96 13.59 3.77 -12.45
CA SER A 96 12.50 4.63 -12.01
C SER A 96 11.16 3.89 -12.11
N ASN A 97 10.22 4.17 -11.21
CA ASN A 97 8.92 3.49 -11.21
C ASN A 97 8.23 3.57 -12.59
N PRO A 98 8.09 2.43 -13.32
CA PRO A 98 7.50 2.43 -14.65
C PRO A 98 5.98 2.65 -14.63
N VAL A 99 5.33 2.53 -13.46
CA VAL A 99 3.90 2.76 -13.28
C VAL A 99 3.67 3.78 -12.16
N PRO A 100 3.80 5.10 -12.44
CA PRO A 100 3.69 6.15 -11.42
C PRO A 100 2.35 6.22 -10.68
N ARG A 101 1.26 5.74 -11.32
CA ARG A 101 -0.07 5.63 -10.71
C ARG A 101 -0.10 4.71 -9.49
N VAL A 102 0.79 3.71 -9.46
CA VAL A 102 0.94 2.79 -8.34
C VAL A 102 2.24 3.13 -7.62
N LYS A 103 2.12 3.89 -6.52
CA LYS A 103 3.27 4.28 -5.70
C LYS A 103 3.92 3.05 -5.05
N HIS A 104 5.22 3.14 -4.76
CA HIS A 104 5.88 2.15 -3.94
C HIS A 104 5.32 2.18 -2.51
N PRO A 105 5.37 1.05 -1.78
CA PRO A 105 5.11 1.05 -0.35
C PRO A 105 5.98 2.08 0.39
N ASP A 106 5.49 2.63 1.50
CA ASP A 106 6.16 3.73 2.20
C ASP A 106 7.60 3.42 2.61
N TRP A 107 7.86 2.20 3.09
CA TRP A 107 9.19 1.73 3.44
C TRP A 107 10.16 1.74 2.25
N LEU A 108 9.68 1.43 1.05
CA LEU A 108 10.49 1.39 -0.17
C LEU A 108 10.66 2.80 -0.74
N SER A 109 9.60 3.61 -0.75
CA SER A 109 9.64 5.03 -1.12
C SER A 109 10.67 5.79 -0.29
N LYS A 110 10.73 5.53 1.02
CA LYS A 110 11.72 6.10 1.93
C LYS A 110 13.15 5.71 1.54
N ARG A 111 13.41 4.42 1.30
CA ARG A 111 14.73 3.92 0.88
C ARG A 111 15.18 4.48 -0.47
N VAL A 112 14.27 4.57 -1.43
CA VAL A 112 14.57 5.16 -2.76
C VAL A 112 14.94 6.63 -2.60
N ARG A 113 14.18 7.38 -1.78
CA ARG A 113 14.46 8.79 -1.49
C ARG A 113 15.82 8.97 -0.81
N GLU A 114 16.12 8.22 0.24
CA GLU A 114 17.41 8.26 0.96
C GLU A 114 18.60 7.92 0.06
N ARG A 115 18.40 7.04 -0.94
CA ARG A 115 19.44 6.72 -1.92
C ARG A 115 19.71 7.88 -2.88
N LEU A 116 18.64 8.50 -3.39
CA LEU A 116 18.69 9.60 -4.36
C LEU A 116 19.03 10.96 -3.73
N ASP A 117 18.93 11.08 -2.40
CA ASP A 117 19.25 12.31 -1.69
C ASP A 117 20.74 12.65 -1.81
N THR A 118 21.01 13.87 -2.29
CA THR A 118 22.35 14.44 -2.39
C THR A 118 22.97 14.67 -1.01
N PHE A 119 22.15 15.05 -0.03
CA PHE A 119 22.61 15.42 1.31
C PHE A 119 22.39 14.28 2.30
N LYS A 120 23.35 13.36 2.34
CA LYS A 120 23.29 12.21 3.26
C LYS A 120 23.73 12.62 4.66
N GLN A 121 22.86 12.39 5.65
CA GLN A 121 23.22 12.57 7.06
C GLN A 121 24.40 11.66 7.41
N LYS A 122 25.56 12.26 7.74
CA LYS A 122 26.73 11.54 8.26
C LYS A 122 26.50 11.21 9.73
N LYS A 123 26.91 10.02 10.17
CA LYS A 123 26.87 9.65 11.60
C LYS A 123 27.74 10.62 12.39
N MET A 124 27.30 11.05 13.57
CA MET A 124 28.09 11.92 14.47
C MET A 124 29.47 11.31 14.77
N ASN A 125 29.55 9.99 14.93
CA ASN A 125 30.81 9.27 15.15
C ASN A 125 31.83 9.46 14.01
N ASN A 126 31.39 9.79 12.80
CA ASN A 126 32.31 10.08 11.69
C ASN A 126 32.99 11.45 11.83
N PHE A 127 32.52 12.31 12.72
CA PHE A 127 33.12 13.62 13.00
C PHE A 127 34.10 13.58 14.18
N PHE A 128 34.06 12.52 14.99
CA PHE A 128 34.97 12.33 16.12
C PHE A 128 36.14 11.44 15.68
N SER A 129 37.23 12.05 15.24
CA SER A 129 38.52 11.36 15.12
C SER A 129 39.30 11.48 16.42
N VAL A 130 39.93 10.40 16.86
CA VAL A 130 40.92 10.47 17.95
C VAL A 130 42.10 11.29 17.44
N MET A 131 42.42 12.40 18.12
CA MET A 131 43.61 13.19 17.78
C MET A 131 44.85 12.30 17.85
N THR A 132 45.61 12.26 16.76
CA THR A 132 46.89 11.57 16.75
C THR A 132 47.92 12.36 17.58
N ALA A 133 49.01 11.70 17.98
CA ALA A 133 50.11 12.39 18.66
C ALA A 133 50.73 13.50 17.79
N GLU A 134 50.72 13.32 16.47
CA GLU A 134 51.18 14.29 15.48
C GLU A 134 50.27 15.53 15.44
N ASP A 135 48.94 15.33 15.46
CA ASP A 135 47.96 16.43 15.52
C ASP A 135 48.08 17.25 16.81
N LYS A 136 48.34 16.58 17.94
CA LYS A 136 48.59 17.25 19.23
C LYS A 136 49.86 18.09 19.16
N ALA A 137 50.96 17.55 18.63
CA ALA A 137 52.21 18.26 18.48
C ALA A 137 52.08 19.47 17.53
N LEU A 138 51.26 19.36 16.47
CA LEU A 138 50.99 20.45 15.54
C LEU A 138 50.16 21.56 16.19
N GLN A 139 49.14 21.21 16.99
CA GLN A 139 48.35 22.18 17.76
C GLN A 139 49.19 22.91 18.80
N GLU A 140 50.06 22.19 19.50
CA GLU A 140 50.92 22.76 20.55
C GLU A 140 51.95 23.74 19.95
N LYS A 141 52.53 23.38 18.79
CA LYS A 141 53.37 24.29 17.99
C LYS A 141 52.61 25.52 17.48
N ALA A 142 51.37 25.35 17.01
CA ALA A 142 50.53 26.46 16.57
C ALA A 142 50.21 27.42 17.73
N ARG A 143 49.91 26.87 18.91
CA ARG A 143 49.63 27.65 20.13
C ARG A 143 50.87 28.41 20.64
N ALA A 144 52.03 27.77 20.60
CA ALA A 144 53.30 28.41 20.98
C ALA A 144 53.63 29.58 20.04
N LYS A 145 53.47 29.38 18.73
CA LYS A 145 53.71 30.42 17.71
C LYS A 145 52.74 31.60 17.84
N GLU A 146 51.48 31.33 18.22
CA GLU A 146 50.48 32.38 18.46
C GLU A 146 50.81 33.20 19.73
N MET A 147 51.29 32.55 20.80
CA MET A 147 51.78 33.25 21.99
C MET A 147 53.00 34.12 21.70
N GLU A 148 53.97 33.63 20.93
CA GLU A 148 55.14 34.43 20.54
C GLU A 148 54.75 35.65 19.69
N SER A 149 53.72 35.55 18.86
CA SER A 149 53.22 36.68 18.06
C SER A 149 52.48 37.75 18.87
N LYS A 150 51.93 37.39 20.04
CA LYS A 150 51.20 38.29 20.95
C LYS A 150 52.10 38.97 21.99
N VAL A 151 53.35 38.53 22.10
CA VAL A 151 54.37 39.08 23.02
C VAL A 151 55.31 40.06 22.31
N ARG A 152 55.22 40.17 20.98
CA ARG A 152 55.82 41.26 20.18
C ARG A 152 54.79 42.34 19.89
#